data_AF-A0A8B8DEN5-F1
#
_entry.id   AF-A0A8B8DEN5-F1
#
_cell.length_a   1.000
_cell.length_b   1.000
_cell.length_c   1.000
_cell.angle_alpha   90.00
_cell.angle_beta   90.00
_cell.angle_gamma   90.00
#
_symmetry.space_group_name_H-M   'P 1'
#
loop_
_entity.id
_entity.type
_entity.pdbx_description
1 polymer ?
#
loop_
_entity_poly.entity_id
_entity_poly.type
_entity_poly.pdbx_seq_one_letter_code
_entity_poly.pdbx_strand_id
1 'polypeptide(L)'
;MVLVEVVTVTCVLFSWTAGANQVISANNAECPPKPYCSNSGSPNCRASLVYEKVGTEVCAVRCETKCDSRCPPLPQCPGPREGCSPMYKYSHIRSDKVCPTRCELKCECPVPPTCPPPPSADCLTLYRNKIIDNTECPWGCIHQCCKTDVKCPKPDPSNPYCVSTYTQYKTINGKRCPVSCSCIPDPAVATFRKR
;
A
#
# COMPACT_ATOMS: atom_id res chain seq x y z
N MET A 1 -39.79 -49.57 70.96
CA MET A 1 -39.73 -49.92 69.53
C MET A 1 -38.54 -49.15 68.96
N VAL A 2 -37.33 -49.72 68.86
CA VAL A 2 -36.89 -50.76 67.90
C VAL A 2 -37.03 -50.17 66.48
N LEU A 3 -35.99 -49.97 65.65
CA LEU A 3 -34.75 -50.72 65.44
C LEU A 3 -33.66 -49.81 64.83
N VAL A 4 -32.41 -50.20 65.10
CA VAL A 4 -31.15 -49.75 64.50
C VAL A 4 -31.03 -50.29 63.07
N GLU A 5 -30.48 -49.51 62.13
CA GLU A 5 -29.69 -50.09 61.04
C GLU A 5 -28.33 -49.38 60.92
N VAL A 6 -27.31 -50.21 61.14
CA VAL A 6 -25.89 -49.95 60.94
C VAL A 6 -25.60 -50.28 59.48
N VAL A 7 -25.04 -49.34 58.72
CA VAL A 7 -24.33 -49.70 57.48
C VAL A 7 -22.86 -49.39 57.67
N THR A 8 -22.16 -50.46 58.07
CA THR A 8 -20.73 -50.65 57.94
C THR A 8 -20.31 -50.53 56.48
N VAL A 9 -19.35 -49.67 56.15
CA VAL A 9 -18.52 -49.82 54.95
C VAL A 9 -17.12 -50.19 55.39
N THR A 10 -16.86 -51.49 55.28
CA THR A 10 -15.58 -52.15 55.48
C THR A 10 -14.53 -51.70 54.47
N CYS A 11 -13.36 -51.40 55.01
CA CYS A 11 -12.00 -51.55 54.47
C CYS A 11 -11.82 -51.73 52.96
N VAL A 12 -11.15 -50.75 52.33
CA VAL A 12 -10.13 -51.07 51.33
C VAL A 12 -8.77 -50.84 51.98
N LEU A 13 -8.14 -51.96 52.35
CA LEU A 13 -6.71 -52.03 52.63
C LEU A 13 -5.98 -51.91 51.29
N PHE A 14 -5.15 -50.86 51.12
CA PHE A 14 -3.95 -50.97 50.30
C PHE A 14 -2.80 -50.22 50.97
N SER A 15 -1.90 -51.05 51.49
CA SER A 15 -0.45 -50.97 51.59
C SER A 15 0.24 -49.64 51.92
N TRP A 16 0.97 -49.73 53.02
CA TRP A 16 1.94 -48.77 53.52
C TRP A 16 3.07 -48.52 52.53
N THR A 17 3.33 -47.24 52.23
CA THR A 17 4.69 -46.74 52.07
C THR A 17 4.82 -45.44 52.85
N ALA A 18 5.86 -45.37 53.67
CA ALA A 18 6.19 -44.27 54.55
C ALA A 18 6.15 -42.91 53.81
N GLY A 19 5.38 -41.98 54.36
CA GLY A 19 5.34 -40.60 53.93
C GLY A 19 4.49 -39.83 54.91
N ALA A 20 5.12 -38.90 55.62
CA ALA A 20 4.51 -38.11 56.68
C ALA A 20 3.09 -37.64 56.32
N ASN A 21 2.12 -38.03 57.15
CA ASN A 21 0.78 -37.44 57.14
C ASN A 21 0.92 -36.02 57.70
N GLN A 22 1.33 -35.07 56.85
CA GLN A 22 1.19 -33.67 57.21
C GLN A 22 -0.29 -33.34 57.12
N VAL A 23 -0.91 -33.26 58.30
CA VAL A 23 -2.10 -32.46 58.50
C VAL A 23 -1.71 -31.04 58.10
N ILE A 24 -1.97 -30.66 56.85
CA ILE A 24 -1.87 -29.27 56.43
C ILE A 24 -3.05 -28.57 57.11
N SER A 25 -2.78 -28.09 58.32
CA SER A 25 -3.63 -27.15 59.04
C SER A 25 -3.82 -25.95 58.12
N ALA A 26 -4.98 -25.89 57.46
CA ALA A 26 -5.39 -24.77 56.63
C ALA A 26 -5.76 -23.59 57.53
N ASN A 27 -4.76 -22.94 58.15
CA ASN A 27 -4.95 -21.74 58.95
C ASN A 27 -3.67 -20.87 58.96
N ASN A 28 -3.23 -20.42 57.79
CA ASN A 28 -2.57 -19.12 57.66
C ASN A 28 -2.69 -18.69 56.19
N ALA A 29 -3.60 -17.78 55.90
CA ALA A 29 -3.82 -17.29 54.54
C ALA A 29 -2.73 -16.26 54.22
N GLU A 30 -1.54 -16.75 53.86
CA GLU A 30 -0.39 -15.92 53.51
C GLU A 30 -0.52 -15.43 52.05
N CYS A 31 -0.07 -14.20 51.77
CA CYS A 31 -0.15 -13.65 50.42
C CYS A 31 0.62 -14.51 49.40
N PRO A 32 0.03 -14.81 48.22
CA PRO A 32 0.75 -15.48 47.16
C PRO A 32 1.92 -14.61 46.64
N PRO A 33 2.94 -15.22 46.02
CA PRO A 33 4.05 -14.48 45.43
C PRO A 33 3.54 -13.48 44.39
N LYS A 34 4.06 -12.24 44.47
CA LYS A 34 3.62 -11.13 43.63
C LYS A 34 3.73 -11.50 42.14
N PRO A 35 2.65 -11.40 41.35
CA PRO A 35 2.68 -11.75 39.94
C PRO A 35 3.52 -10.75 39.14
N TYR A 36 4.27 -11.25 38.17
CA TYR A 36 5.03 -10.42 37.23
C TYR A 36 4.12 -9.93 36.11
N CYS A 37 3.96 -8.60 36.00
CA CYS A 37 3.16 -8.00 34.94
C CYS A 37 4.05 -7.43 33.82
N SER A 38 3.82 -7.86 32.58
CA SER A 38 4.41 -7.25 31.39
C SER A 38 3.39 -6.39 30.67
N ASN A 39 3.83 -5.25 30.13
CA ASN A 39 2.97 -4.44 29.28
C ASN A 39 2.69 -5.19 27.96
N SER A 40 1.45 -5.13 27.50
CA SER A 40 0.96 -5.82 26.29
C SER A 40 1.55 -5.29 24.96
N GLY A 41 2.51 -4.36 24.99
CA GLY A 41 3.09 -3.73 23.80
C GLY A 41 2.13 -2.77 23.05
N SER A 42 0.87 -2.68 23.47
CA SER A 42 -0.14 -1.80 22.86
C SER A 42 -0.15 -0.41 23.52
N PRO A 43 -0.16 0.69 22.74
CA PRO A 43 0.05 2.05 23.25
C PRO A 43 -1.00 2.53 24.27
N ASN A 44 -2.20 1.95 24.23
CA ASN A 44 -3.32 2.32 25.11
C ASN A 44 -3.62 1.29 26.20
N CYS A 45 -2.74 0.30 26.40
CA CYS A 45 -2.96 -0.80 27.32
C CYS A 45 -1.83 -0.89 28.35
N ARG A 46 -2.20 -0.84 29.63
CA ARG A 46 -1.27 -0.96 30.75
C ARG A 46 -1.63 -2.17 31.58
N ALA A 47 -0.60 -2.90 32.02
CA ALA A 47 -0.82 -3.95 33.00
C ALA A 47 -1.10 -3.31 34.38
N SER A 48 -2.15 -3.78 35.03
CA SER A 48 -2.60 -3.36 36.35
C SER A 48 -2.58 -4.57 37.27
N LEU A 49 -2.00 -4.43 38.45
CA LEU A 49 -2.12 -5.44 39.50
C LEU A 49 -3.54 -5.39 40.07
N VAL A 50 -4.14 -6.55 40.24
CA VAL A 50 -5.42 -6.74 40.93
C VAL A 50 -5.13 -7.22 42.34
N TYR A 51 -5.75 -6.55 43.30
CA TYR A 51 -5.59 -6.84 44.70
C TYR A 51 -6.87 -7.46 45.26
N GLU A 52 -6.74 -8.57 45.96
CA GLU A 52 -7.84 -9.27 46.62
C GLU A 52 -7.47 -9.54 48.07
N LYS A 53 -8.49 -9.70 48.93
CA LYS A 53 -8.28 -9.96 50.36
C LYS A 53 -8.05 -11.45 50.58
N VAL A 54 -6.86 -11.82 51.05
CA VAL A 54 -6.48 -13.20 51.42
C VAL A 54 -6.27 -13.23 52.92
N GLY A 55 -7.20 -13.86 53.65
CA GLY A 55 -7.25 -13.77 55.11
C GLY A 55 -7.52 -12.34 55.59
N THR A 56 -6.56 -11.75 56.33
CA THR A 56 -6.63 -10.38 56.84
C THR A 56 -5.91 -9.36 55.96
N GLU A 57 -5.11 -9.79 54.99
CA GLU A 57 -4.25 -8.92 54.18
C GLU A 57 -4.79 -8.72 52.76
N VAL A 58 -4.44 -7.59 52.13
CA VAL A 58 -4.78 -7.26 50.74
C VAL A 58 -3.57 -7.58 49.86
N CYS A 59 -3.67 -8.65 49.08
CA CYS A 59 -2.57 -9.21 48.32
C CYS A 59 -2.74 -8.95 46.83
N ALA A 60 -1.64 -8.75 46.10
CA ALA A 60 -1.66 -8.71 44.64
C ALA A 60 -1.76 -10.14 44.10
N VAL A 61 -2.92 -10.51 43.56
CA VAL A 61 -3.22 -11.90 43.20
C VAL A 61 -3.09 -12.18 41.71
N ARG A 62 -3.30 -11.18 40.84
CA ARG A 62 -3.20 -11.34 39.39
C ARG A 62 -2.86 -10.03 38.67
N CYS A 63 -2.42 -10.15 37.42
CA CYS A 63 -2.26 -9.03 36.50
C CYS A 63 -3.45 -8.97 35.54
N GLU A 64 -4.06 -7.81 35.39
CA GLU A 64 -5.06 -7.54 34.35
C GLU A 64 -4.54 -6.45 33.41
N THR A 65 -4.81 -6.60 32.11
CA THR A 65 -4.48 -5.54 31.15
C THR A 65 -5.66 -4.57 31.04
N LYS A 66 -5.48 -3.36 31.58
CA LYS A 66 -6.45 -2.27 31.42
C LYS A 66 -6.08 -1.45 30.19
N CYS A 67 -7.00 -1.41 29.24
CA CYS A 67 -6.87 -0.58 28.04
C CYS A 67 -7.83 0.60 28.12
N ASP A 68 -7.37 1.78 27.76
CA ASP A 68 -8.22 2.93 27.53
C ASP A 68 -9.19 2.64 26.37
N SER A 69 -10.46 2.95 26.56
CA SER A 69 -11.53 2.66 25.60
C SER A 69 -11.49 3.56 24.37
N ARG A 70 -10.59 4.54 24.32
CA ARG A 70 -10.49 5.53 23.23
C ARG A 70 -9.53 5.02 22.16
N CYS A 71 -9.91 5.19 20.89
CA CYS A 71 -8.96 4.98 19.80
C CYS A 71 -7.83 6.02 19.93
N PRO A 72 -6.60 5.66 19.52
CA PRO A 72 -5.55 6.64 19.35
C PRO A 72 -6.01 7.76 18.39
N PRO A 73 -5.39 8.96 18.47
CA PRO A 73 -5.71 10.05 17.57
C PRO A 73 -5.54 9.61 16.11
N LEU A 74 -6.40 10.15 15.23
CA LEU A 74 -6.42 9.79 13.82
C LEU A 74 -5.03 10.00 13.20
N PRO A 75 -4.43 8.98 12.55
CA PRO A 75 -3.10 9.11 11.99
C PRO A 75 -3.11 10.17 10.88
N GLN A 76 -2.06 10.99 10.84
CA GLN A 76 -1.91 11.97 9.77
C GLN A 76 -1.53 11.28 8.47
N CYS A 77 -2.23 11.64 7.39
CA CYS A 77 -1.92 11.15 6.06
C CYS A 77 -0.74 11.92 5.46
N PRO A 78 0.00 11.30 4.53
CA PRO A 78 0.93 12.03 3.67
C PRO A 78 0.19 13.17 2.94
N GLY A 79 0.91 14.24 2.59
CA GLY A 79 0.33 15.40 1.91
C GLY A 79 -0.37 15.05 0.58
N PRO A 80 -1.32 15.87 0.12
CA PRO A 80 -2.10 15.60 -1.07
C PRO A 80 -1.20 15.43 -2.30
N ARG A 81 -1.50 14.39 -3.10
CA ARG A 81 -0.84 14.11 -4.39
C ARG A 81 -1.91 13.92 -5.45
N GLU A 82 -1.64 14.41 -6.66
CA GLU A 82 -2.58 14.24 -7.79
C GLU A 82 -2.78 12.76 -8.11
N GLY A 83 -4.04 12.35 -8.31
CA GLY A 83 -4.39 10.95 -8.60
C GLY A 83 -4.28 10.01 -7.40
N CYS A 84 -4.07 10.54 -6.19
CA CYS A 84 -3.96 9.74 -4.97
C CYS A 84 -4.99 10.16 -3.93
N SER A 85 -5.62 9.17 -3.29
CA SER A 85 -6.59 9.37 -2.22
C SER A 85 -6.08 8.77 -0.90
N PRO A 86 -6.38 9.37 0.25
CA PRO A 86 -6.02 8.82 1.55
C PRO A 86 -6.79 7.53 1.80
N MET A 87 -6.08 6.49 2.24
CA MET A 87 -6.62 5.21 2.63
C MET A 87 -6.14 4.86 4.04
N TYR A 88 -7.08 4.70 4.95
CA TYR A 88 -6.78 4.31 6.33
C TYR A 88 -6.74 2.79 6.45
N LYS A 89 -5.66 2.29 7.06
CA LYS A 89 -5.57 0.91 7.53
C LYS A 89 -6.10 0.84 8.95
N TYR A 90 -6.91 -0.16 9.19
CA TYR A 90 -7.57 -0.39 10.47
C TYR A 90 -7.03 -1.66 11.11
N SER A 91 -6.97 -1.66 12.44
CA SER A 91 -6.57 -2.85 13.20
C SER A 91 -7.36 -2.94 14.50
N HIS A 92 -7.53 -4.15 15.00
CA HIS A 92 -8.17 -4.40 16.28
C HIS A 92 -7.21 -4.02 17.41
N ILE A 93 -7.58 -3.03 18.23
CA ILE A 93 -6.86 -2.70 19.46
C ILE A 93 -7.41 -3.55 20.64
N ARG A 94 -8.68 -3.95 20.53
CA ARG A 94 -9.36 -4.96 21.36
C ARG A 94 -10.29 -5.77 20.46
N SER A 95 -10.70 -6.97 20.89
CA SER A 95 -11.58 -7.88 20.13
C SER A 95 -12.87 -7.22 19.61
N ASP A 96 -13.36 -6.17 20.28
CA ASP A 96 -14.60 -5.45 19.97
C ASP A 96 -14.40 -4.10 19.26
N LYS A 97 -13.15 -3.59 19.13
CA LYS A 97 -12.90 -2.23 18.61
C LYS A 97 -11.81 -2.16 17.56
N VAL A 98 -12.23 -1.72 16.36
CA VAL A 98 -11.39 -1.47 15.19
C VAL A 98 -11.05 0.02 15.13
N CYS A 99 -9.76 0.35 15.13
CA CYS A 99 -9.28 1.73 15.08
C CYS A 99 -8.35 1.93 13.87
N PRO A 100 -8.30 3.16 13.30
CA PRO A 100 -7.33 3.49 12.26
C PRO A 100 -5.92 3.55 12.87
N THR A 101 -5.00 2.77 12.31
CA THR A 101 -3.61 2.65 12.81
C THR A 101 -2.59 3.25 11.86
N ARG A 102 -2.95 3.36 10.58
CA ARG A 102 -2.08 3.93 9.54
C ARG A 102 -2.91 4.67 8.50
N CYS A 103 -2.35 5.72 7.93
CA CYS A 103 -2.86 6.32 6.71
C CYS A 103 -1.81 6.19 5.61
N GLU A 104 -2.22 5.69 4.45
CA GLU A 104 -1.40 5.57 3.25
C GLU A 104 -2.12 6.28 2.11
N LEU A 105 -1.38 6.71 1.08
CA LEU A 105 -1.99 7.20 -0.15
C LEU A 105 -2.18 6.03 -1.10
N LYS A 106 -3.41 5.82 -1.56
CA LYS A 106 -3.69 4.92 -2.67
C LYS A 106 -3.76 5.73 -3.94
N CYS A 107 -2.84 5.48 -4.86
CA CYS A 107 -2.75 6.16 -6.15
C CYS A 107 -3.33 5.26 -7.24
N GLU A 108 -4.22 5.80 -8.05
CA GLU A 108 -4.86 5.07 -9.15
C GLU A 108 -4.88 5.96 -10.40
N CYS A 109 -4.61 5.36 -11.56
CA CYS A 109 -4.78 6.08 -12.82
C CYS A 109 -6.24 6.50 -13.00
N PRO A 110 -6.51 7.72 -13.49
CA PRO A 110 -7.85 8.07 -13.92
C PRO A 110 -8.31 7.14 -15.04
N VAL A 111 -9.63 7.03 -15.20
CA VAL A 111 -10.22 6.32 -16.33
C VAL A 111 -9.68 6.93 -17.63
N PRO A 112 -9.17 6.12 -18.58
CA PRO A 112 -8.66 6.62 -19.84
C PRO A 112 -9.70 7.48 -20.57
N PRO A 113 -9.33 8.67 -21.06
CA PRO A 113 -10.27 9.56 -21.73
C PRO A 113 -10.71 8.96 -23.07
N THR A 114 -11.96 9.21 -23.47
CA THR A 114 -12.41 8.91 -24.83
C THR A 114 -11.84 9.95 -25.79
N CYS A 115 -10.96 9.52 -26.68
CA CYS A 115 -10.36 10.42 -27.66
C CYS A 115 -11.26 10.63 -28.89
N PRO A 116 -11.36 11.87 -29.41
CA PRO A 116 -12.01 12.10 -30.69
C PRO A 116 -11.23 11.44 -31.84
N PRO A 117 -11.92 11.08 -32.93
CA PRO A 117 -11.26 10.54 -34.11
C PRO A 117 -10.23 11.54 -34.66
N PRO A 118 -9.19 11.05 -35.36
CA PRO A 118 -8.19 11.92 -35.96
C PRO A 118 -8.85 12.84 -37.01
N PRO A 119 -8.38 14.10 -37.14
CA PRO A 119 -9.01 15.08 -38.02
C PRO A 119 -8.81 14.78 -39.52
N SER A 120 -7.84 13.93 -39.86
CA SER A 120 -7.64 13.45 -41.23
C SER A 120 -6.99 12.05 -41.23
N ALA A 121 -7.01 11.38 -42.37
CA ALA A 121 -6.37 10.06 -42.54
C ALA A 121 -4.84 10.09 -42.35
N ASP A 122 -4.23 11.27 -42.43
CA ASP A 122 -2.79 11.49 -42.25
C ASP A 122 -2.42 11.82 -40.80
N CYS A 123 -3.39 11.73 -39.88
CA CYS A 123 -3.21 11.95 -38.46
C CYS A 123 -3.41 10.67 -37.66
N LEU A 124 -2.60 10.51 -36.62
CA LEU A 124 -2.73 9.46 -35.61
C LEU A 124 -3.12 10.08 -34.27
N THR A 125 -4.18 9.56 -33.65
CA THR A 125 -4.55 9.91 -32.28
C THR A 125 -3.68 9.13 -31.30
N LEU A 126 -3.01 9.84 -30.39
CA LEU A 126 -2.15 9.28 -29.36
C LEU A 126 -2.66 9.72 -27.99
N TYR A 127 -2.51 8.85 -26.99
CA TYR A 127 -2.73 9.26 -25.61
C TYR A 127 -1.61 10.17 -25.13
N ARG A 128 -1.99 11.22 -24.42
CA ARG A 128 -1.08 12.03 -23.61
C ARG A 128 -1.03 11.39 -22.23
N ASN A 129 0.16 10.97 -21.81
CA ASN A 129 0.38 10.32 -20.52
C ASN A 129 0.88 11.32 -19.47
N LYS A 130 0.60 11.03 -18.20
CA LYS A 130 1.12 11.70 -17.01
C LYS A 130 1.51 10.63 -16.02
N ILE A 131 2.60 10.86 -15.29
CA ILE A 131 3.10 9.90 -14.31
C ILE A 131 2.36 10.10 -13.00
N ILE A 132 1.69 9.06 -12.51
CA ILE A 132 1.06 8.99 -11.20
C ILE A 132 1.65 7.76 -10.50
N ASP A 133 2.36 7.98 -9.39
CA ASP A 133 3.03 6.91 -8.62
C ASP A 133 3.86 5.95 -9.50
N ASN A 134 4.79 6.51 -10.28
CA ASN A 134 5.63 5.80 -11.25
C ASN A 134 4.88 5.03 -12.35
N THR A 135 3.58 5.27 -12.51
CA THR A 135 2.75 4.65 -13.55
C THR A 135 2.37 5.69 -14.60
N GLU A 136 2.53 5.35 -15.89
CA GLU A 136 2.05 6.20 -16.98
C GLU A 136 0.53 6.06 -17.16
N CYS A 137 -0.19 7.11 -16.82
CA CYS A 137 -1.65 7.15 -16.93
C CYS A 137 -2.09 8.04 -18.11
N PRO A 138 -2.98 7.57 -19.00
CA PRO A 138 -3.53 8.39 -20.06
C PRO A 138 -4.48 9.45 -19.47
N TRP A 139 -4.23 10.72 -19.74
CA TRP A 139 -5.01 11.84 -19.21
C TRP A 139 -5.57 12.77 -20.29
N GLY A 140 -5.10 12.62 -21.53
CA GLY A 140 -5.61 13.38 -22.66
C GLY A 140 -5.25 12.73 -23.98
N CYS A 141 -5.53 13.44 -25.06
CA CYS A 141 -5.30 12.98 -26.41
C CYS A 141 -4.52 14.04 -27.20
N ILE A 142 -3.63 13.61 -28.08
CA ILE A 142 -2.89 14.46 -29.01
C ILE A 142 -3.03 13.86 -30.41
N HIS A 143 -3.30 14.70 -31.40
CA HIS A 143 -3.25 14.30 -32.80
C HIS A 143 -1.86 14.59 -33.38
N GLN A 144 -1.16 13.54 -33.79
CA GLN A 144 0.09 13.66 -34.54
C GLN A 144 -0.21 13.53 -36.04
N CYS A 145 -0.10 14.64 -36.76
CA CYS A 145 -0.39 14.73 -38.18
C CYS A 145 0.88 14.86 -39.02
N CYS A 146 0.82 14.36 -40.25
CA CYS A 146 1.82 14.66 -41.27
C CYS A 146 1.77 16.15 -41.61
N LYS A 147 2.89 16.84 -41.44
CA LYS A 147 3.01 18.22 -41.88
C LYS A 147 3.16 18.22 -43.39
N THR A 148 2.19 18.78 -44.10
CA THR A 148 2.24 18.97 -45.56
C THR A 148 3.24 20.05 -45.97
N ASP A 149 3.55 20.98 -45.06
CA ASP A 149 4.34 22.18 -45.36
C ASP A 149 5.72 22.17 -44.70
N VAL A 150 6.52 21.13 -44.95
CA VAL A 150 7.94 21.19 -44.57
C VAL A 150 8.58 22.29 -45.42
N LYS A 151 8.91 23.43 -44.81
CA LYS A 151 9.57 24.55 -45.49
C LYS A 151 10.97 24.13 -45.94
N CYS A 152 11.10 23.79 -47.21
CA CYS A 152 12.40 23.50 -47.79
C CYS A 152 13.17 24.80 -48.05
N PRO A 153 14.51 24.77 -47.88
CA PRO A 153 15.35 25.89 -48.28
C PRO A 153 15.11 26.17 -49.77
N LYS A 154 14.96 27.46 -50.11
CA LYS A 154 14.95 27.90 -51.50
C LYS A 154 16.36 27.75 -52.07
N PRO A 155 16.50 27.44 -53.37
CA PRO A 155 17.81 27.43 -54.01
C PRO A 155 18.51 28.79 -53.85
N ASP A 156 19.79 28.76 -53.46
CA ASP A 156 20.63 29.95 -53.38
C ASP A 156 20.84 30.49 -54.81
N PRO A 157 20.72 31.80 -55.07
CA PRO A 157 20.99 32.38 -56.38
C PRO A 157 22.40 32.09 -56.92
N SER A 158 23.36 31.77 -56.04
CA SER A 158 24.74 31.39 -56.39
C SER A 158 24.86 29.94 -56.89
N ASN A 159 23.88 29.08 -56.57
CA ASN A 159 23.78 27.71 -57.07
C ASN A 159 22.32 27.36 -57.42
N PRO A 160 21.80 27.89 -58.55
CA PRO A 160 20.40 27.75 -58.95
C PRO A 160 19.99 26.33 -59.34
N TYR A 161 20.96 25.41 -59.42
CA TYR A 161 20.76 24.03 -59.88
C TYR A 161 20.50 23.05 -58.73
N CYS A 162 20.11 23.53 -57.56
CA CYS A 162 19.79 22.63 -56.45
C CYS A 162 18.29 22.34 -56.38
N VAL A 163 17.96 21.06 -56.24
CA VAL A 163 16.59 20.55 -56.13
C VAL A 163 16.32 20.25 -54.66
N SER A 164 15.26 20.85 -54.11
CA SER A 164 14.80 20.57 -52.75
C SER A 164 14.31 19.14 -52.65
N THR A 165 15.05 18.29 -51.93
CA THR A 165 14.76 16.87 -51.79
C THR A 165 14.48 16.55 -50.32
N TYR A 166 13.41 15.80 -50.04
CA TYR A 166 13.12 15.30 -48.70
C TYR A 166 14.14 14.25 -48.27
N THR A 167 14.84 14.49 -47.18
CA THR A 167 15.93 13.64 -46.69
C THR A 167 15.52 12.76 -45.51
N GLN A 168 14.54 13.19 -44.73
CA GLN A 168 14.05 12.42 -43.60
C GLN A 168 12.54 12.27 -43.66
N TYR A 169 12.08 11.09 -43.25
CA TYR A 169 10.68 10.73 -43.18
C TYR A 169 10.36 10.15 -41.81
N LYS A 170 9.13 10.36 -41.35
CA LYS A 170 8.55 9.70 -40.19
C LYS A 170 7.30 8.96 -40.62
N THR A 171 7.13 7.74 -40.13
CA THR A 171 5.90 6.99 -40.37
C THR A 171 4.82 7.42 -39.38
N ILE A 172 3.69 7.91 -39.89
CA ILE A 172 2.50 8.28 -39.10
C ILE A 172 1.32 7.59 -39.75
N ASN A 173 0.56 6.82 -38.96
CA ASN A 173 -0.60 6.05 -39.44
C ASN A 173 -0.31 5.19 -40.69
N GLY A 174 0.87 4.54 -40.74
CA GLY A 174 1.33 3.72 -41.87
C GLY A 174 1.81 4.50 -43.10
N LYS A 175 1.69 5.84 -43.12
CA LYS A 175 2.18 6.69 -44.21
C LYS A 175 3.55 7.27 -43.89
N ARG A 176 4.45 7.29 -44.87
CA ARG A 176 5.76 7.97 -44.76
C ARG A 176 5.57 9.46 -45.02
N CYS A 177 5.80 10.26 -44.00
CA CYS A 177 5.60 11.70 -44.04
C CYS A 177 6.95 12.42 -43.96
N PRO A 178 7.24 13.34 -44.87
CA PRO A 178 8.51 14.07 -44.87
C PRO A 178 8.60 14.94 -43.61
N VAL A 179 9.78 14.95 -42.98
CA VAL A 179 10.05 15.77 -41.77
C VAL A 179 11.14 16.81 -42.00
N SER A 180 12.03 16.57 -42.96
CA SER A 180 13.04 17.55 -43.36
C SER A 180 13.42 17.38 -44.84
N CYS A 181 13.91 18.47 -45.42
CA CYS A 181 14.41 18.52 -46.79
C CYS A 181 15.67 19.37 -46.86
N SER A 182 16.52 19.05 -47.83
CA SER A 182 17.74 19.79 -48.15
C SER A 182 17.84 20.07 -49.64
N CYS A 183 18.63 21.07 -50.00
CA CYS A 183 18.98 21.35 -51.40
C CYS A 183 20.10 20.41 -51.83
N ILE A 184 19.81 19.53 -52.79
CA ILE A 184 20.79 18.61 -53.38
C ILE A 184 21.11 19.08 -54.81
N PRO A 185 22.39 19.17 -55.23
CA PRO A 185 22.75 19.56 -56.59
C PRO A 185 22.16 18.61 -57.63
N ASP A 186 21.59 19.16 -58.70
CA ASP A 186 21.01 18.37 -59.79
C ASP A 186 22.11 17.57 -60.52
N PRO A 187 22.06 16.22 -60.51
CA PRO A 187 23.04 15.39 -61.19
C PRO A 187 23.03 15.58 -62.73
N ALA A 188 21.91 16.05 -63.31
CA ALA A 188 21.82 16.37 -64.73
C ALA A 188 22.64 17.61 -65.12
N VAL A 189 22.88 18.54 -64.18
CA VAL A 189 23.68 19.75 -64.41
C VAL A 189 25.14 19.57 -63.99
N ALA A 190 25.40 18.75 -62.96
CA ALA A 190 26.76 18.47 -62.47
C ALA A 190 27.68 17.81 -63.52
N THR A 191 27.11 17.16 -64.55
CA THR A 191 27.85 16.50 -65.64
C THR A 191 28.28 17.45 -66.76
N PHE A 192 27.68 18.64 -66.89
CA PHE A 192 28.01 19.59 -67.96
C PHE A 192 29.28 20.43 -67.72
N ARG A 193 29.80 20.50 -66.49
CA ARG A 193 31.02 21.28 -66.16
C ARG A 193 32.33 20.49 -66.22
N LYS A 194 32.31 19.21 -66.65
CA LYS A 194 33.50 18.35 -66.74
C LYS A 194 34.02 18.11 -68.17
N ARG A 195 33.77 19.02 -69.11
CA ARG A 195 34.41 19.00 -70.44
C ARG A 195 35.26 20.24 -70.65
#